data_AF-A0A6V7HZE4-F1
#
_entry.id   AF-A0A6V7HZE4-F1
#
_cell.length_a   1.000
_cell.length_b   1.000
_cell.length_c   1.000
_cell.angle_alpha   90.00
_cell.angle_beta   90.00
_cell.angle_gamma   90.00
#
_symmetry.space_group_name_H-M   'P 1'
#
loop_
_entity.id
_entity.type
_entity.pdbx_description
1 polymer ?
#
loop_
_entity_poly.entity_id
_entity_poly.type
_entity_poly.pdbx_seq_one_letter_code
_entity_poly.pdbx_strand_id
1 'polypeptide(L)' 'EKNGDVCISILHEPGDDKWGYEKASERWLPVHTVETILISVISMLADPNDESPANVDAA' A
#
# COMPACT_ATOMS: atom_id res chain seq x y z
N GLU A 1 0.25 12.96 10.95
CA GLU A 1 -0.42 12.50 12.19
C GLU A 1 -0.50 10.98 12.18
N LYS A 2 -0.52 10.33 13.33
CA LYS A 2 -0.73 8.87 13.47
C LYS A 2 -2.24 8.58 13.44
N ASN A 3 -2.88 8.94 12.32
CA ASN A 3 -4.34 9.00 12.17
C ASN A 3 -5.01 7.65 11.87
N GLY A 4 -4.21 6.58 11.70
CA GLY A 4 -4.71 5.22 11.46
C GLY A 4 -4.99 4.92 9.99
N ASP A 5 -4.65 5.83 9.07
CA ASP A 5 -4.75 5.58 7.64
C ASP A 5 -3.78 4.46 7.22
N VAL A 6 -4.26 3.55 6.38
CA VAL A 6 -3.47 2.46 5.83
C VAL A 6 -2.88 2.90 4.49
N CYS A 7 -1.56 2.92 4.39
CA CYS A 7 -0.83 3.33 3.19
C CYS A 7 -0.05 2.14 2.64
N ILE A 8 -0.57 1.53 1.57
CA ILE A 8 0.03 0.38 0.86
C ILE A 8 -0.28 0.51 -0.63
N SER A 9 0.58 -0.07 -1.47
CA SER A 9 0.54 0.08 -2.94
C SER A 9 -0.85 -0.17 -3.56
N ILE A 10 -1.55 -1.23 -3.14
CA ILE A 10 -2.89 -1.60 -3.64
C ILE A 10 -3.96 -0.51 -3.44
N LEU A 11 -3.74 0.44 -2.51
CA LEU A 11 -4.64 1.55 -2.21
C LEU A 11 -4.21 2.88 -2.86
N HIS A 12 -3.06 2.92 -3.52
CA HIS A 12 -2.62 4.11 -4.27
C HIS A 12 -3.43 4.29 -5.55
N GLU A 13 -3.57 5.55 -5.97
CA GLU A 13 -4.28 5.91 -7.20
C GLU A 13 -3.77 5.11 -8.41
N PRO A 14 -4.67 4.73 -9.35
CA PRO A 14 -4.29 3.97 -10.52
C PRO A 14 -3.33 4.75 -11.43
N GLY A 15 -2.51 4.01 -12.20
CA GLY A 15 -1.57 4.57 -13.16
C GLY A 15 -0.12 4.51 -12.68
N ASP A 16 0.76 5.14 -13.44
CA ASP A 16 2.20 5.11 -13.16
C ASP A 16 2.55 5.95 -11.93
N ASP A 17 3.47 5.42 -11.12
CA ASP A 17 4.00 6.16 -9.98
C ASP A 17 4.89 7.33 -10.45
N LYS A 18 4.73 8.49 -9.81
CA LYS A 18 5.48 9.70 -10.15
C LYS A 18 6.97 9.56 -9.89
N TRP A 19 7.35 8.70 -8.97
CA TRP A 19 8.72 8.49 -8.52
C TRP A 19 9.33 7.19 -9.04
N GLY A 20 8.52 6.34 -9.69
CA GLY A 20 8.95 5.08 -10.30
C GLY A 20 9.28 3.97 -9.29
N TYR A 21 8.84 4.09 -8.03
CA TYR A 21 9.05 3.06 -7.02
C TYR A 21 8.07 1.89 -7.17
N GLU A 22 6.87 2.18 -7.68
CA GLU A 22 5.79 1.19 -7.83
C GLU A 22 5.44 0.98 -9.30
N LYS A 23 5.09 -0.24 -9.66
CA LYS A 23 4.49 -0.56 -10.96
C LYS A 23 3.00 -0.26 -10.92
N ALA A 24 2.44 0.15 -12.05
CA ALA A 24 0.98 0.33 -12.18
C ALA A 24 0.17 -0.94 -11.84
N SER A 25 0.78 -2.13 -11.98
CA SER A 25 0.17 -3.42 -11.59
C SER A 25 0.11 -3.67 -10.09
N GLU A 26 0.91 -2.96 -9.29
CA GLU A 26 0.93 -3.06 -7.82
C GLU A 26 -0.07 -2.09 -7.17
N ARG A 27 -0.59 -1.15 -7.96
CA ARG A 27 -1.53 -0.11 -7.53
C ARG A 27 -2.99 -0.54 -7.62
N TRP A 28 -3.90 0.36 -7.27
CA TRP A 28 -5.33 0.13 -7.44
C TRP A 28 -5.68 -0.20 -8.90
N LEU A 29 -6.44 -1.27 -9.08
CA LEU A 29 -7.03 -1.69 -10.35
C LEU A 29 -8.50 -2.06 -10.09
N PRO A 30 -9.42 -1.82 -11.04
CA PRO A 30 -10.85 -2.15 -10.86
C PRO A 30 -11.15 -3.64 -10.61
N VAL A 31 -10.17 -4.52 -10.80
CA VAL A 31 -10.30 -5.96 -10.53
C VAL A 31 -10.14 -6.30 -9.04
N HIS A 32 -9.55 -5.40 -8.24
CA HIS A 32 -9.37 -5.63 -6.81
C HIS A 32 -10.71 -5.58 -6.09
N THR A 33 -10.88 -6.49 -5.14
CA THR A 33 -12.06 -6.58 -4.28
C THR A 33 -11.68 -6.16 -2.87
N VAL A 34 -12.68 -5.99 -2.01
CA VAL A 34 -12.44 -5.77 -0.57
C VAL A 34 -11.64 -6.93 0.03
N GLU A 35 -11.88 -8.16 -0.44
CA GLU A 35 -11.14 -9.34 0.00
C GLU A 35 -9.64 -9.25 -0.37
N THR A 36 -9.31 -8.87 -1.60
CA THR A 36 -7.89 -8.75 -2.02
C THR A 36 -7.18 -7.62 -1.26
N ILE A 37 -7.88 -6.52 -0.95
CA ILE A 37 -7.36 -5.46 -0.07
C ILE A 37 -7.06 -5.99 1.33
N LEU A 38 -8.01 -6.69 1.97
CA LEU A 38 -7.83 -7.19 3.33
C LEU A 38 -6.71 -8.22 3.43
N ILE A 39 -6.56 -9.08 2.42
CA ILE A 39 -5.41 -10.00 2.33
C ILE A 39 -4.09 -9.21 2.30
N SER A 40 -4.02 -8.13 1.51
CA SER A 40 -2.83 -7.27 1.45
C SER A 40 -2.52 -6.61 2.80
N VAL A 41 -3.54 -6.16 3.55
CA VAL A 41 -3.37 -5.62 4.91
C VAL A 41 -2.84 -6.68 5.88
N ILE A 42 -3.36 -7.91 5.82
CA ILE A 42 -2.86 -9.01 6.65
C ILE A 42 -1.38 -9.29 6.33
N SER A 43 -1.01 -9.32 5.06
CA SER A 43 0.38 -9.49 4.64
C SER A 43 1.27 -8.36 5.14
N MET A 44 0.83 -7.09 5.04
CA MET A 44 1.56 -5.93 5.56
C MET A 44 1.80 -6.02 7.07
N LEU A 45 0.86 -6.55 7.85
CA LEU A 45 1.03 -6.75 9.30
C LEU A 45 2.01 -7.88 9.63
N ALA A 46 2.14 -8.88 8.75
CA ALA A 46 3.06 -9.99 8.92
C ALA A 46 4.50 -9.63 8.51
N ASP A 47 4.65 -8.83 7.45
CA ASP A 47 5.92 -8.39 6.89
C ASP A 47 5.83 -6.90 6.48
N PRO A 48 6.10 -5.96 7.41
CA PRO A 48 6.01 -4.53 7.13
C PRO A 48 7.04 -4.07 6.09
N ASN A 49 6.64 -3.16 5.19
CA ASN A 49 7.55 -2.52 4.25
C ASN A 49 8.13 -1.21 4.84
N ASP A 50 9.41 -1.22 5.22
CA ASP A 50 10.14 -0.07 5.78
C ASP A 50 10.76 0.86 4.72
N GLU A 51 10.74 0.46 3.43
CA GLU A 51 11.24 1.29 2.33
C GLU A 51 10.32 2.50 2.02
N SER A 52 9.04 2.42 2.42
CA SER A 52 8.05 3.49 2.21
C SER A 52 7.13 3.64 3.43
N PRO A 53 7.65 4.14 4.56
CA PRO A 53 6.91 4.13 5.80
C PRO A 53 5.96 5.34 5.90
N ALA A 54 4.68 5.06 6.14
CA ALA A 54 3.72 6.11 6.50
C ALA A 54 3.95 6.68 7.91
N ASN A 55 4.65 5.93 8.78
CA ASN A 55 5.00 6.32 10.13
C ASN A 55 6.49 6.10 10.38
N VAL A 56 7.28 7.16 10.22
CA VAL A 56 8.75 7.15 10.35
C VAL A 56 9.25 6.82 11.76
N ASP A 57 8.43 6.98 12.80
CA ASP A 57 8.84 6.61 14.16
C ASP A 57 8.75 5.09 14.40
N ALA A 58 7.96 4.39 13.57
CA ALA A 58 7.68 2.95 13.72
C ALA A 58 8.48 2.07 12.77
N ALA A 59 8.99 2.64 11.68
CA ALA A 59 9.94 2.00 10.77
C ALA A 59 11.34 1.96 11.40
#